data_AF-A0A0D6QSQ0-F1
#
_entry.id   AF-A0A0D6QSQ0-F1
#
_cell.length_a   1.000
_cell.length_b   1.000
_cell.length_c   1.000
_cell.angle_alpha   90.00
_cell.angle_beta   90.00
_cell.angle_gamma   90.00
#
_symmetry.space_group_name_H-M   'P 1'
#
loop_
_entity.id
_entity.type
_entity.pdbx_description
1 polymer ?
#
loop_
_entity_poly.entity_id
_entity_poly.type
_entity_poly.pdbx_seq_one_letter_code
_entity_poly.pdbx_strand_id
1 'polypeptide(L)'
;MALRNIIKEGMGSFSRRSFEIKLHRGRSQNSVRDEIQNAPAEEKNEEEHDSWSNMLPELLTEMIQRVEASEGTWPSRRNVVACAAVCKSWREITKEIVKGPDQCGKLTFPASLKQPGPRDPPMQCFIRREKDTSTYYLYLGFTPTVMDKGKFLLAARRFRHATSTEYIISLNADDLSQGSHAYVGKLSYSSVCIMSLEWL
;
A
#
# COMPACT_ATOMS: atom_id res chain seq x y z
N MET A 1 -16.34 -25.14 7.11
CA MET A 1 -15.82 -24.20 8.14
C MET A 1 -14.98 -23.16 7.43
N ALA A 2 -15.28 -21.88 7.63
CA ALA A 2 -14.78 -20.79 6.78
C ALA A 2 -13.30 -20.48 7.05
N LEU A 3 -12.47 -20.41 5.99
CA LEU A 3 -11.09 -19.88 5.98
C LEU A 3 -10.95 -18.50 6.68
N ARG A 4 -12.06 -17.77 6.82
CA ARG A 4 -12.17 -16.53 7.59
C ARG A 4 -11.76 -16.67 9.06
N ASN A 5 -11.90 -17.86 9.65
CA ASN A 5 -11.52 -18.11 11.05
C ASN A 5 -10.06 -18.54 11.18
N ILE A 6 -9.50 -19.25 10.19
CA ILE A 6 -8.10 -19.71 10.21
C ILE A 6 -7.13 -18.53 10.11
N ILE A 7 -7.46 -17.52 9.29
CA ILE A 7 -6.69 -16.28 9.21
C ILE A 7 -6.84 -15.47 10.52
N LYS A 8 -7.99 -15.56 11.21
CA LYS A 8 -8.26 -14.79 12.43
C LYS A 8 -7.55 -15.35 13.67
N GLU A 9 -7.44 -16.67 13.80
CA GLU A 9 -6.90 -17.28 15.03
C GLU A 9 -5.37 -17.32 15.07
N GLY A 10 -4.68 -17.22 13.93
CA GLY A 10 -3.21 -17.07 13.87
C GLY A 10 -2.72 -15.61 13.80
N MET A 11 -3.63 -14.64 13.64
CA MET A 11 -3.30 -13.22 13.57
C MET A 11 -3.57 -12.56 14.92
N GLY A 12 -2.60 -12.68 15.83
CA GLY A 12 -2.53 -11.82 17.01
C GLY A 12 -2.80 -10.36 16.62
N SER A 13 -3.69 -9.72 17.38
CA SER A 13 -4.23 -8.37 17.20
C SER A 13 -3.30 -7.40 16.44
N PHE A 14 -3.42 -7.33 15.12
CA PHE A 14 -2.85 -6.22 14.36
C PHE A 14 -3.72 -5.00 14.58
N SER A 15 -3.25 -4.16 15.52
CA SER A 15 -3.70 -2.78 15.68
C SER A 15 -3.75 -2.11 14.30
N ARG A 16 -4.80 -1.32 14.07
CA ARG A 16 -5.05 -0.53 12.85
C ARG A 16 -3.97 0.56 12.67
N ARG A 17 -2.72 0.16 12.47
CA ARG A 17 -1.62 1.06 12.16
C ARG A 17 -1.32 0.94 10.68
N SER A 18 -1.40 2.08 10.04
CA SER A 18 -1.00 2.34 8.66
C SER A 18 0.30 1.61 8.32
N PHE A 19 0.35 1.00 7.13
CA PHE A 19 1.45 0.13 6.70
C PHE A 19 2.78 0.91 6.59
N GLU A 20 3.66 0.76 7.58
CA GLU A 20 5.06 1.20 7.52
C GLU A 20 5.91 0.19 6.73
N ILE A 21 6.41 0.61 5.57
CA ILE A 21 7.45 -0.12 4.83
C ILE A 21 8.81 0.34 5.36
N LYS A 22 9.38 -0.39 6.33
CA LYS A 22 10.78 -0.22 6.73
C LYS A 22 11.70 -0.82 5.67
N LEU A 23 12.27 0.04 4.82
CA LEU A 23 13.39 -0.28 3.93
C LEU A 23 14.65 0.37 4.52
N HIS A 24 15.27 -0.28 5.50
CA HIS A 24 16.62 0.10 5.95
C HIS A 24 17.66 -0.65 5.11
N ARG A 25 18.20 0.07 4.12
CA ARG A 25 19.49 -0.23 3.49
C ARG A 25 20.52 0.63 4.19
N GLY A 26 21.36 0.02 5.03
CA GLY A 26 22.38 0.73 5.79
C GLY A 26 23.46 -0.22 6.29
N ARG A 27 24.47 -0.42 5.45
CA ARG A 27 25.74 -1.09 5.76
C ARG A 27 26.57 -0.15 6.63
N SER A 28 26.95 -0.59 7.83
CA SER A 28 28.06 0.01 8.59
C SER A 28 28.72 -1.07 9.44
N GLN A 29 30.00 -1.29 9.17
CA GLN A 29 30.89 -2.10 10.00
C GLN A 29 31.17 -1.34 11.30
N ASN A 30 31.13 -2.02 12.45
CA ASN A 30 32.04 -1.74 13.56
C ASN A 30 32.22 -3.02 14.38
N SER A 31 33.45 -3.52 14.36
CA SER A 31 33.94 -4.63 15.16
C SER A 31 34.38 -4.07 16.52
N VAL A 32 33.74 -4.50 17.60
CA VAL A 32 34.29 -4.41 18.95
C VAL A 32 34.13 -5.78 19.58
N ARG A 33 35.28 -6.40 19.89
CA ARG A 33 35.40 -7.62 20.70
C ARG A 33 35.03 -7.27 22.13
N ASP A 34 34.28 -8.15 22.80
CA ASP A 34 34.55 -8.41 24.21
C ASP A 34 34.17 -9.84 24.58
N GLU A 35 34.93 -10.37 25.53
CA GLU A 35 35.12 -11.79 25.81
C GLU A 35 34.41 -12.21 27.12
N ILE A 36 33.85 -13.44 27.10
CA ILE A 36 33.65 -14.40 28.23
C ILE A 36 32.48 -14.13 29.22
N GLN A 37 31.54 -15.10 29.31
CA GLN A 37 31.33 -15.99 30.48
C GLN A 37 30.19 -17.02 30.24
N ASN A 38 30.52 -18.30 30.49
CA ASN A 38 29.67 -19.50 30.47
C ASN A 38 28.64 -19.54 31.62
N ALA A 39 27.40 -19.97 31.35
CA ALA A 39 26.54 -20.71 32.29
C ALA A 39 25.26 -21.25 31.58
N PRO A 40 24.55 -22.27 32.12
CA PRO A 40 24.16 -23.46 31.36
C PRO A 40 22.70 -23.48 30.85
N ALA A 41 22.49 -24.45 29.96
CA ALA A 41 21.29 -24.78 29.20
C ALA A 41 19.96 -24.68 29.98
N GLU A 42 19.12 -23.75 29.53
CA GLU A 42 17.67 -23.87 29.67
C GLU A 42 17.14 -24.45 28.35
N GLU A 43 16.56 -25.65 28.45
CA GLU A 43 15.76 -26.29 27.42
C GLU A 43 14.63 -25.32 27.02
N LYS A 44 14.85 -24.58 25.94
CA LYS A 44 13.76 -23.92 25.24
C LYS A 44 12.99 -25.03 24.55
N ASN A 45 11.80 -25.31 25.06
CA ASN A 45 10.76 -25.97 24.28
C ASN A 45 10.66 -25.26 22.93
N GLU A 46 11.21 -25.89 21.90
CA GLU A 46 10.99 -25.55 20.51
C GLU A 46 9.53 -25.89 20.23
N GLU A 47 8.63 -25.01 20.65
CA GLU A 47 7.36 -24.88 19.95
C GLU A 47 7.73 -24.49 18.52
N GLU A 48 7.80 -25.50 17.64
CA GLU A 48 7.74 -25.35 16.19
C GLU A 48 6.46 -24.58 15.87
N HIS A 49 6.52 -23.28 16.06
CA HIS A 49 5.50 -22.38 15.62
C HIS A 49 5.67 -22.34 14.11
N ASP A 50 4.97 -23.27 13.44
CA ASP A 50 4.97 -23.45 12.00
C ASP A 50 4.80 -22.07 11.35
N SER A 51 5.94 -21.50 10.96
CA SER A 51 5.97 -20.15 10.48
C SER A 51 5.34 -20.21 9.12
N TRP A 52 4.29 -19.45 8.88
CA TRP A 52 3.72 -19.25 7.54
C TRP A 52 4.78 -18.90 6.47
N SER A 53 5.97 -18.47 6.92
CA SER A 53 7.17 -18.26 6.10
C SER A 53 7.79 -19.52 5.49
N ASN A 54 7.53 -20.71 6.06
CA ASN A 54 8.12 -22.00 5.65
C ASN A 54 7.22 -22.81 4.71
N MET A 55 6.06 -22.27 4.29
CA MET A 55 5.20 -22.97 3.33
C MET A 55 5.90 -23.18 1.99
N LEU A 56 5.64 -24.35 1.39
CA LEU A 56 6.06 -24.66 0.03
C LEU A 56 5.50 -23.60 -0.95
N PRO A 57 6.32 -23.09 -1.88
CA PRO A 57 5.92 -22.01 -2.78
C PRO A 57 4.76 -22.40 -3.70
N GLU A 58 4.60 -23.68 -4.03
CA GLU A 58 3.49 -24.21 -4.83
C GLU A 58 2.16 -24.06 -4.09
N LEU A 59 2.12 -24.49 -2.82
CA LEU A 59 0.92 -24.36 -1.97
C LEU A 59 0.57 -22.90 -1.70
N LEU A 60 1.59 -22.07 -1.47
CA LEU A 60 1.43 -20.64 -1.30
C LEU A 60 0.84 -19.98 -2.56
N THR A 61 1.35 -20.36 -3.73
CA THR A 61 0.84 -19.89 -5.02
C THR A 61 -0.63 -20.26 -5.20
N GLU A 62 -1.00 -21.52 -4.98
CA GLU A 62 -2.39 -21.97 -5.06
C GLU A 62 -3.30 -21.20 -4.10
N MET A 63 -2.86 -21.01 -2.86
CA MET A 63 -3.66 -20.32 -1.86
C MET A 63 -3.90 -18.85 -2.26
N ILE A 64 -2.87 -18.14 -2.69
CA ILE A 64 -2.99 -16.75 -3.14
C ILE A 64 -3.85 -16.66 -4.41
N GLN A 65 -3.71 -17.60 -5.36
CA GLN A 65 -4.56 -17.65 -6.55
C GLN A 65 -6.04 -17.83 -6.19
N ARG A 66 -6.35 -18.70 -5.22
CA ARG A 66 -7.72 -18.88 -4.71
C ARG A 66 -8.26 -17.60 -4.06
N VAL A 67 -7.43 -16.88 -3.30
CA VAL A 67 -7.81 -15.57 -2.72
C VAL A 67 -8.05 -14.54 -3.83
N GLU A 68 -7.16 -14.43 -4.82
CA GLU A 68 -7.30 -13.49 -5.94
C GLU A 68 -8.56 -13.77 -6.79
N ALA A 69 -8.89 -15.04 -7.03
CA ALA A 69 -10.07 -15.45 -7.78
C ALA A 69 -11.37 -15.18 -7.01
N SER A 70 -11.37 -15.35 -5.69
CA SER A 70 -12.56 -15.15 -4.85
C SER A 70 -12.81 -13.70 -4.45
N GLU A 71 -11.80 -12.82 -4.52
CA GLU A 71 -11.86 -11.45 -4.01
C GLU A 71 -11.56 -10.39 -5.09
N GLY A 72 -12.42 -10.37 -6.12
CA GLY A 72 -12.26 -9.50 -7.29
C GLY A 72 -12.48 -8.00 -7.03
N THR A 73 -13.35 -7.64 -6.09
CA THR A 73 -13.75 -6.25 -5.83
C THR A 73 -13.27 -5.73 -4.48
N TRP A 74 -13.15 -4.42 -4.35
CA TRP A 74 -12.96 -3.78 -3.04
C TRP A 74 -14.29 -3.75 -2.29
N PRO A 75 -14.32 -4.00 -0.96
CA PRO A 75 -13.20 -4.09 -0.04
C PRO A 75 -12.59 -5.47 0.18
N SER A 76 -13.20 -6.54 -0.34
CA SER A 76 -12.73 -7.93 -0.15
C SER A 76 -11.26 -8.07 -0.54
N ARG A 77 -10.88 -7.50 -1.69
CA ARG A 77 -9.51 -7.48 -2.24
C ARG A 77 -8.41 -7.00 -1.28
N ARG A 78 -8.76 -6.45 -0.12
CA ARG A 78 -7.83 -6.22 0.99
C ARG A 78 -7.11 -7.49 1.45
N ASN A 79 -7.70 -8.69 1.36
CA ASN A 79 -6.99 -9.88 1.82
C ASN A 79 -5.86 -10.28 0.87
N VAL A 80 -5.99 -10.01 -0.44
CA VAL A 80 -4.86 -10.13 -1.39
C VAL A 80 -3.69 -9.24 -0.96
N VAL A 81 -3.97 -8.01 -0.50
CA VAL A 81 -2.92 -7.11 0.02
C VAL A 81 -2.33 -7.65 1.33
N ALA A 82 -3.16 -8.26 2.18
CA ALA A 82 -2.73 -8.88 3.43
C ALA A 82 -1.79 -10.08 3.18
N CYS A 83 -2.02 -10.89 2.15
CA CYS A 83 -1.09 -11.95 1.75
C CYS A 83 0.33 -11.40 1.51
N ALA A 84 0.45 -10.29 0.78
CA ALA A 84 1.75 -9.67 0.52
C ALA A 84 2.40 -9.00 1.75
N ALA A 85 1.68 -8.92 2.87
CA ALA A 85 2.18 -8.34 4.11
C ALA A 85 2.82 -9.37 5.05
N VAL A 86 2.64 -10.67 4.80
CA VAL A 86 3.11 -11.75 5.68
C VAL A 86 4.64 -11.78 5.77
N CYS A 87 5.32 -12.01 4.64
CA CYS A 87 6.79 -12.00 4.56
C CYS A 87 7.27 -11.68 3.13
N LYS A 88 8.59 -11.70 2.90
CA LYS A 88 9.18 -11.39 1.57
C LYS A 88 8.72 -12.36 0.48
N SER A 89 8.78 -13.67 0.77
CA SER A 89 8.37 -14.72 -0.19
C SER A 89 6.91 -14.57 -0.61
N TRP A 90 6.00 -14.42 0.35
CA TRP A 90 4.59 -14.16 0.09
C TRP A 90 4.36 -12.91 -0.74
N ARG A 91 5.11 -11.83 -0.46
CA ARG A 91 5.01 -10.57 -1.21
C ARG A 91 5.40 -10.73 -2.67
N GLU A 92 6.46 -11.46 -2.95
CA GLU A 92 6.96 -11.68 -4.31
C GLU A 92 5.95 -12.50 -5.12
N ILE A 93 5.51 -13.63 -4.57
CA ILE A 93 4.50 -14.50 -5.19
C ILE A 93 3.18 -13.77 -5.40
N THR A 94 2.71 -13.00 -4.41
CA THR A 94 1.45 -12.24 -4.56
C THR A 94 1.55 -11.20 -5.68
N LYS A 95 2.69 -10.51 -5.83
CA LYS A 95 2.88 -9.54 -6.91
C LYS A 95 2.88 -10.20 -8.29
N GLU A 96 3.47 -11.39 -8.40
CA GLU A 96 3.47 -12.17 -9.64
C GLU A 96 2.06 -12.59 -10.03
N ILE A 97 1.28 -13.10 -9.08
CA ILE A 97 -0.10 -13.56 -9.32
C ILE A 97 -1.03 -12.42 -9.74
N VAL A 98 -0.95 -11.27 -9.05
CA VAL A 98 -1.87 -10.14 -9.28
C VAL A 98 -1.62 -9.43 -10.61
N LYS A 99 -0.39 -9.51 -11.14
CA LYS A 99 0.06 -8.80 -12.36
C LYS A 99 -0.09 -7.28 -12.26
N GLY A 100 0.42 -6.57 -13.27
CA GLY A 100 0.28 -5.12 -13.39
C GLY A 100 -1.15 -4.70 -13.77
N PRO A 101 -1.56 -3.46 -13.44
CA PRO A 101 -2.90 -2.95 -13.75
C PRO A 101 -3.18 -2.88 -15.26
N ASP A 102 -2.16 -2.78 -16.09
CA ASP A 102 -2.24 -2.88 -17.56
C ASP A 102 -2.76 -4.25 -18.03
N GLN A 103 -2.48 -5.31 -17.28
CA GLN A 103 -2.87 -6.68 -17.62
C GLN A 103 -4.12 -7.15 -16.88
N CYS A 104 -4.23 -6.80 -15.58
CA CYS A 104 -5.32 -7.30 -14.75
C CYS A 104 -6.49 -6.32 -14.59
N GLY A 105 -6.29 -5.04 -14.95
CA GLY A 105 -7.30 -3.99 -14.79
C GLY A 105 -7.59 -3.58 -13.34
N LYS A 106 -6.79 -4.04 -12.37
CA LYS A 106 -7.04 -3.86 -10.93
C LYS A 106 -5.89 -3.15 -10.23
N LEU A 107 -6.19 -2.08 -9.51
CA LEU A 107 -5.23 -1.43 -8.61
C LEU A 107 -5.22 -2.15 -7.26
N THR A 108 -4.27 -3.06 -7.05
CA THR A 108 -4.18 -3.86 -5.80
C THR A 108 -3.23 -3.21 -4.80
N PHE A 109 -1.99 -2.96 -5.21
CA PHE A 109 -0.95 -2.36 -4.38
C PHE A 109 -0.83 -0.85 -4.60
N PRO A 110 -0.38 -0.06 -3.61
CA PRO A 110 -0.12 1.37 -3.80
C PRO A 110 0.91 1.65 -4.91
N ALA A 111 1.91 0.78 -5.06
CA ALA A 111 2.92 0.90 -6.13
C ALA A 111 2.31 0.82 -7.54
N SER A 112 1.18 0.14 -7.71
CA SER A 112 0.49 0.02 -9.01
C SER A 112 -0.09 1.33 -9.51
N LEU A 113 -0.25 2.36 -8.65
CA LEU A 113 -0.73 3.69 -9.06
C LEU A 113 0.21 4.41 -10.03
N LYS A 114 1.50 4.04 -10.04
CA LYS A 114 2.50 4.61 -10.95
C LYS A 114 2.66 3.79 -12.23
N GLN A 115 1.93 2.67 -12.36
CA GLN A 115 2.00 1.82 -13.54
C GLN A 115 0.94 2.21 -14.57
N PRO A 116 1.14 1.92 -15.87
CA PRO A 116 0.13 2.13 -16.90
C PRO A 116 -1.17 1.41 -16.56
N GLY A 117 -2.30 2.07 -16.77
CA GLY A 117 -3.62 1.45 -16.62
C GLY A 117 -3.98 0.56 -17.82
N PRO A 118 -5.09 -0.20 -17.72
CA PRO A 118 -5.65 -0.94 -18.85
C PRO A 118 -6.05 0.03 -19.96
N ARG A 119 -5.89 -0.40 -21.22
CA ARG A 119 -6.24 0.42 -22.40
C ARG A 119 -7.74 0.47 -22.65
N ASP A 120 -8.43 -0.66 -22.45
CA ASP A 120 -9.86 -0.80 -22.69
C ASP A 120 -10.45 -1.94 -21.84
N PRO A 121 -11.46 -1.72 -20.98
CA PRO A 121 -12.03 -0.41 -20.62
C PRO A 121 -11.10 0.40 -19.70
N PRO A 122 -11.18 1.73 -19.71
CA PRO A 122 -10.41 2.58 -18.80
C PRO A 122 -10.87 2.39 -17.35
N MET A 123 -9.94 2.57 -16.41
CA MET A 123 -10.30 2.59 -14.98
C MET A 123 -11.05 3.88 -14.64
N GLN A 124 -12.27 3.72 -14.14
CA GLN A 124 -13.08 4.84 -13.71
C GLN A 124 -12.67 5.29 -12.30
N CYS A 125 -12.27 6.55 -12.16
CA CYS A 125 -11.95 7.17 -10.88
C CYS A 125 -12.81 8.42 -10.67
N PHE A 126 -12.96 8.84 -9.41
CA PHE A 126 -13.63 10.09 -9.07
C PHE A 126 -12.85 10.86 -8.00
N ILE A 127 -12.99 12.19 -8.02
CA ILE A 127 -12.37 13.08 -7.06
C ILE A 127 -13.44 13.63 -6.13
N ARG A 128 -13.26 13.38 -4.83
CA ARG A 128 -14.06 14.01 -3.77
C ARG A 128 -13.26 15.17 -3.18
N ARG A 129 -13.90 16.33 -3.03
CA ARG A 129 -13.28 17.52 -2.44
C ARG A 129 -13.86 17.81 -1.06
N GLU A 130 -12.98 17.99 -0.08
CA GLU A 130 -13.30 18.58 1.21
C GLU A 130 -12.89 20.05 1.21
N LYS A 131 -13.88 20.93 1.34
CA LYS A 131 -13.69 22.38 1.13
C LYS A 131 -12.92 23.01 2.29
N ASP A 132 -13.24 22.63 3.52
CA ASP A 132 -12.71 23.24 4.75
C ASP A 132 -11.19 23.06 4.86
N THR A 133 -10.71 21.85 4.54
CA THR A 133 -9.29 21.51 4.59
C THR A 133 -8.56 21.77 3.28
N SER A 134 -9.28 22.15 2.22
CA SER A 134 -8.80 22.19 0.83
C SER A 134 -8.12 20.89 0.39
N THR A 135 -8.69 19.76 0.82
CA THR A 135 -8.19 18.42 0.53
C THR A 135 -9.01 17.76 -0.57
N TYR A 136 -8.34 17.02 -1.44
CA TYR A 136 -8.89 16.28 -2.55
C TYR A 136 -8.55 14.81 -2.36
N TYR A 137 -9.52 13.94 -2.56
CA TYR A 137 -9.38 12.50 -2.40
C TYR A 137 -9.70 11.83 -3.72
N LEU A 138 -8.78 11.01 -4.21
CA LEU A 138 -8.96 10.19 -5.40
C LEU A 138 -9.43 8.79 -4.99
N TYR A 139 -10.51 8.35 -5.62
CA TYR A 139 -11.07 7.02 -5.42
C TYR A 139 -11.21 6.27 -6.75
N LEU A 140 -10.95 4.97 -6.72
CA LEU A 140 -11.32 4.05 -7.79
C LEU A 140 -12.81 3.67 -7.64
N GLY A 141 -13.59 3.83 -8.71
CA GLY A 141 -14.99 3.44 -8.79
C GLY A 141 -15.14 1.98 -9.23
N PHE A 142 -16.16 1.29 -8.71
CA PHE A 142 -16.49 -0.10 -9.08
C PHE A 142 -17.83 -0.22 -9.80
N THR A 143 -18.65 0.83 -9.74
CA THR A 143 -19.98 0.94 -10.36
C THR A 143 -20.24 2.41 -10.75
N PRO A 144 -21.04 2.68 -11.81
CA PRO A 144 -21.44 4.03 -12.20
C PRO A 144 -22.45 4.67 -11.22
N THR A 145 -22.88 3.95 -10.18
CA THR A 145 -23.78 4.46 -9.15
C THR A 145 -23.00 5.27 -8.12
N VAL A 146 -23.36 6.55 -8.02
CA VAL A 146 -22.73 7.66 -7.26
C VAL A 146 -22.52 7.41 -5.76
N MET A 147 -22.97 6.28 -5.21
CA MET A 147 -23.08 6.06 -3.76
C MET A 147 -22.13 5.02 -3.16
N ASP A 148 -21.38 4.27 -3.97
CA ASP A 148 -20.46 3.27 -3.41
C ASP A 148 -19.14 3.91 -2.99
N LYS A 149 -18.73 3.61 -1.75
CA LYS A 149 -17.42 3.98 -1.19
C LYS A 149 -16.34 3.27 -2.01
N GLY A 150 -15.88 3.93 -3.08
CA GLY A 150 -14.78 3.47 -3.92
C GLY A 150 -13.50 3.18 -3.12
N LYS A 151 -12.50 2.59 -3.78
CA LYS A 151 -11.21 2.33 -3.13
C LYS A 151 -10.43 3.63 -3.09
N PHE A 152 -10.09 4.10 -1.89
CA PHE A 152 -9.19 5.23 -1.72
C PHE A 152 -7.83 4.93 -2.36
N LEU A 153 -7.32 5.88 -3.16
CA LEU A 153 -6.03 5.76 -3.84
C LEU A 153 -5.00 6.74 -3.28
N LEU A 154 -5.32 8.03 -3.24
CA LEU A 154 -4.45 9.08 -2.75
C LEU A 154 -5.24 10.30 -2.30
N ALA A 155 -4.63 11.11 -1.45
CA ALA A 155 -5.11 12.41 -1.04
C ALA A 155 -4.13 13.49 -1.49
N ALA A 156 -4.65 14.67 -1.80
CA ALA A 156 -3.86 15.84 -2.13
C ALA A 156 -4.39 17.05 -1.37
N ARG A 157 -3.53 17.77 -0.65
CA ARG A 157 -3.91 18.99 0.06
C ARG A 157 -3.34 20.21 -0.63
N ARG A 158 -4.22 21.18 -0.90
CA ARG A 158 -3.83 22.44 -1.55
C ARG A 158 -3.36 23.46 -0.52
N PHE A 159 -2.19 24.02 -0.75
CA PHE A 159 -1.60 25.14 -0.03
C PHE A 159 -1.52 26.34 -0.97
N ARG A 160 -2.06 27.49 -0.54
CA ARG A 160 -2.00 28.74 -1.31
C ARG A 160 -0.91 29.62 -0.72
N HIS A 161 -0.02 30.09 -1.57
CA HIS A 161 0.96 31.13 -1.27
C HIS A 161 0.63 32.38 -2.08
N ALA A 162 1.35 33.48 -1.81
CA ALA A 162 1.11 34.76 -2.50
C ALA A 162 1.26 34.66 -4.03
N THR A 163 2.21 33.86 -4.51
CA THR A 163 2.58 33.78 -5.94
C THR A 163 2.46 32.37 -6.54
N SER A 164 2.08 31.38 -5.73
CA SER A 164 2.00 29.98 -6.16
C SER A 164 0.91 29.21 -5.41
N THR A 165 0.46 28.12 -6.01
CA THR A 165 -0.37 27.11 -5.36
C THR A 165 0.37 25.79 -5.41
N GLU A 166 0.48 25.14 -4.25
CA GLU A 166 1.11 23.83 -4.12
C GLU A 166 0.09 22.77 -3.71
N TYR A 167 0.30 21.54 -4.15
CA TYR A 167 -0.45 20.37 -3.72
C TYR A 167 0.53 19.34 -3.19
N ILE A 168 0.36 18.95 -1.92
CA ILE A 168 1.09 17.83 -1.32
C ILE A 168 0.26 16.57 -1.50
N ILE A 169 0.84 15.56 -2.15
CA ILE A 169 0.15 14.32 -2.55
C ILE A 169 0.66 13.18 -1.67
N SER A 170 -0.26 12.42 -1.06
CA SER A 170 0.02 11.32 -0.13
C SER A 170 -0.88 10.11 -0.38
N LEU A 171 -0.36 8.90 -0.12
CA LEU A 171 -1.11 7.64 -0.09
C LEU A 171 -1.90 7.43 1.20
N ASN A 172 -1.74 8.32 2.19
CA ASN A 172 -2.47 8.29 3.44
C ASN A 172 -3.31 9.57 3.57
N ALA A 173 -4.62 9.40 3.72
CA ALA A 173 -5.56 10.51 3.89
C ALA A 173 -5.32 11.31 5.18
N ASP A 174 -4.83 10.64 6.22
CA ASP A 174 -4.67 11.22 7.56
C ASP A 174 -3.29 11.86 7.75
N ASP A 175 -2.35 11.63 6.82
CA ASP A 175 -0.98 12.14 6.88
C ASP A 175 -0.55 12.74 5.54
N LEU A 176 -0.66 14.06 5.45
CA LEU A 176 -0.37 14.88 4.27
C LEU A 176 0.93 15.68 4.42
N SER A 177 1.89 15.17 5.20
CA SER A 177 3.19 15.78 5.41
C SER A 177 4.22 15.31 4.36
N GLN A 178 5.16 16.17 3.98
CA GLN A 178 6.25 15.79 3.05
C GLN A 178 7.25 14.80 3.66
N GLY A 179 7.35 14.75 4.99
CA GLY A 179 8.21 13.81 5.71
C GLY A 179 7.58 12.43 5.91
N SER A 180 6.31 12.26 5.54
CA SER A 180 5.60 10.98 5.69
C SER A 180 6.16 9.91 4.77
N HIS A 181 6.19 8.66 5.24
CA HIS A 181 6.44 7.51 4.37
C HIS A 181 5.36 7.32 3.28
N ALA A 182 4.18 7.92 3.46
CA ALA A 182 3.10 7.89 2.48
C ALA A 182 3.19 9.02 1.44
N TYR A 183 4.14 9.96 1.60
CA TYR A 183 4.34 11.06 0.66
C TYR A 183 4.70 10.55 -0.74
N VAL A 184 3.96 11.02 -1.74
CA VAL A 184 4.14 10.62 -3.15
C VAL A 184 4.88 11.69 -3.93
N GLY A 185 4.59 12.96 -3.66
CA GLY A 185 5.14 14.07 -4.41
C GLY A 185 4.41 15.39 -4.17
N LYS A 186 4.91 16.42 -4.86
CA LYS A 186 4.38 17.78 -4.81
C LYS A 186 4.14 18.28 -6.23
N LEU A 187 2.97 18.89 -6.43
CA LEU A 187 2.66 19.65 -7.64
C LEU A 187 2.67 21.13 -7.29
N SER A 188 3.49 21.92 -7.98
CA SER A 188 3.55 23.38 -7.79
C SER A 188 3.13 24.08 -9.07
N TYR A 189 2.27 25.08 -8.94
CA TYR A 189 1.80 25.93 -10.02
C TYR A 189 2.03 27.40 -9.64
N SER A 190 2.71 28.16 -10.50
CA SER A 190 3.00 29.59 -10.31
C SER A 190 2.01 30.44 -11.11
N SER A 191 1.41 31.42 -10.45
CA SER A 191 0.49 32.39 -11.08
C SER A 191 1.21 33.31 -12.06
N VAL A 192 2.53 33.49 -11.90
CA VAL A 192 3.34 34.40 -12.71
C VAL A 192 3.51 33.89 -14.15
N CYS A 193 3.55 32.56 -14.34
CA CYS A 193 3.75 31.97 -15.66
C CYS A 193 2.50 32.10 -16.57
N ILE A 194 1.28 32.15 -16.02
CA ILE A 194 0.08 32.41 -16.83
C ILE A 194 0.01 33.86 -17.26
N MET A 195 0.44 34.81 -16.43
CA MET A 195 0.47 36.22 -16.83
C MET A 195 1.47 36.54 -17.95
N SER A 196 2.48 35.68 -18.20
CA SER A 196 3.37 35.82 -19.37
C SER A 196 2.80 35.23 -20.67
N LEU A 197 1.73 34.42 -20.61
CA LEU A 197 1.12 33.82 -21.80
C LEU A 197 -0.09 34.61 -22.33
N GLU A 198 -0.58 35.63 -21.61
CA GLU A 198 -1.66 36.52 -22.06
C GLU A 198 -1.17 37.86 -22.66
N TRP A 199 0.13 38.00 -22.97
CA TRP A 199 0.72 39.23 -23.56
C TRP A 199 1.66 38.99 -24.76
N LEU A 200 1.48 37.90 -25.51
CA LEU A 200 2.11 37.64 -26.81
C LEU A 200 1.03 37.31 -27.83
#